data_AF-A0A3P8T710-F1
#
_entry.id   AF-A0A3P8T710-F1
#
_cell.length_a   1.000
_cell.length_b   1.000
_cell.length_c   1.000
_cell.angle_alpha   90.00
_cell.angle_beta   90.00
_cell.angle_gamma   90.00
#
_symmetry.space_group_name_H-M   'P 1'
#
loop_
_entity.id
_entity.type
_entity.pdbx_description
1 polymer ?
#
loop_
_entity_poly.entity_id
_entity_poly.type
_entity_poly.pdbx_seq_one_letter_code
_entity_poly.pdbx_strand_id
1 'polypeptide(L)'
;MVITDGADSESTPTPRLCVLKREEGESYGFHLRVEKGCQGHIIRNVVSGGVAERQGLHNGDRLLEVNNCYIVDAPHSEVARKIKLNGQQLCLLVLDGEEYERAVSRGHDLRALVRAYKDEGCKLPRLCHISKDPASGLGINFTPLEGGKGRFSVSLVTGGAAEKAGVCKGDRLVWMNGAMVSDLTHSALSRMMKKCGNHITILVVDSESEQKYMQKRIPILPTMAVPHNLPYRARKLHLVSGSEGYGFLLRLEKSPSGRTYHILRDMDKGSPAERAGMCDGELLLEVNGESVESLKHEEIVDRVRLSGQQVSLTTITPQGLEFYTQLGLSPLLYCEDEAAENEKDSSVPASAVEQSPPKEMDGLRLCSVQKGTLGFGFNLGCIPESPGTFISQVTFDGPGQCAGLVVGDVVMEVNGQNVEEKNLEDVMMLVKEGGRSVSLLVMDTTHYKKKKKIDTPNIEVTDTEEGDKYEITFL
;
A
#
# COMPACT_ATOMS: atom_id res chain seq x y z
N MET A 1 43.64 21.50 -34.02
CA MET A 1 42.31 20.86 -34.02
C MET A 1 41.90 20.77 -32.57
N VAL A 2 41.10 21.72 -32.10
CA VAL A 2 40.61 21.75 -30.71
C VAL A 2 39.43 20.79 -30.69
N ILE A 3 39.60 19.65 -30.00
CA ILE A 3 38.50 18.74 -29.70
C ILE A 3 37.79 19.38 -28.52
N THR A 4 36.66 20.02 -28.79
CA THR A 4 35.74 20.48 -27.74
C THR A 4 35.09 19.24 -27.14
N ASP A 5 35.45 18.95 -25.89
CA ASP A 5 34.74 18.03 -25.01
C ASP A 5 33.30 18.50 -24.90
N GLY A 6 32.37 17.73 -25.49
CA GLY A 6 30.95 17.97 -25.33
C GLY A 6 30.58 17.59 -23.91
N ALA A 7 30.33 18.58 -23.06
CA ALA A 7 29.68 18.37 -21.78
C ALA A 7 28.34 17.66 -22.04
N ASP A 8 28.27 16.36 -21.76
CA ASP A 8 27.01 15.67 -21.53
C ASP A 8 26.31 16.42 -20.40
N SER A 9 25.34 17.26 -20.77
CA SER A 9 24.43 17.87 -19.81
C SER A 9 23.70 16.72 -19.13
N GLU A 10 24.11 16.37 -17.90
CA GLU A 10 23.51 15.31 -17.10
C GLU A 10 22.03 15.61 -16.89
N SER A 11 21.16 15.01 -17.71
CA SER A 11 19.73 15.15 -17.55
C SER A 11 19.31 14.42 -16.28
N THR A 12 18.90 15.15 -15.26
CA THR A 12 18.24 14.56 -14.09
C THR A 12 16.98 13.82 -14.55
N PRO A 13 16.79 12.55 -14.16
CA PRO A 13 15.61 11.78 -14.54
C PRO A 13 14.36 12.57 -14.13
N THR A 14 13.38 12.70 -15.03
CA THR A 14 12.24 13.58 -14.78
C THR A 14 10.95 12.76 -14.78
N PRO A 15 10.39 12.48 -13.59
CA PRO A 15 9.13 11.76 -13.49
C PRO A 15 7.98 12.49 -14.20
N ARG A 16 7.07 11.71 -14.78
CA ARG A 16 5.84 12.16 -15.43
C ARG A 16 4.63 11.67 -14.65
N LEU A 17 3.70 12.57 -14.35
CA LEU A 17 2.41 12.22 -13.77
C LEU A 17 1.40 11.94 -14.88
N CYS A 18 0.81 10.75 -14.87
CA CYS A 18 -0.30 10.35 -15.71
C CYS A 18 -1.57 10.26 -14.86
N VAL A 19 -2.60 11.04 -15.23
CA VAL A 19 -3.89 11.07 -14.52
C VAL A 19 -4.94 10.42 -15.40
N LEU A 20 -5.17 9.13 -15.18
CA LEU A 20 -6.08 8.32 -15.98
C LEU A 20 -7.50 8.49 -15.47
N LYS A 21 -8.42 8.88 -16.37
CA LYS A 21 -9.85 8.99 -16.10
C LYS A 21 -10.60 8.15 -17.13
N ARG A 22 -11.37 7.17 -16.65
CA ARG A 22 -12.16 6.24 -17.49
C ARG A 22 -13.64 6.39 -17.19
N GLU A 23 -14.48 6.08 -18.18
CA GLU A 23 -15.92 5.96 -17.97
C GLU A 23 -16.30 4.62 -17.30
N GLU A 24 -17.55 4.50 -16.85
CA GLU A 24 -18.05 3.25 -16.30
C GLU A 24 -18.06 2.15 -17.38
N GLY A 25 -17.39 1.03 -17.11
CA GLY A 25 -17.22 -0.07 -18.07
C GLY A 25 -16.07 0.12 -19.07
N GLU A 26 -15.45 1.31 -19.14
CA GLU A 26 -14.19 1.50 -19.86
C GLU A 26 -13.02 1.00 -18.99
N SER A 27 -11.92 0.62 -19.61
CA SER A 27 -10.69 0.25 -18.92
C SER A 27 -9.61 1.31 -19.02
N TYR A 28 -8.53 1.12 -18.28
CA TYR A 28 -7.40 2.03 -18.37
C TYR A 28 -6.55 1.78 -19.62
N GLY A 29 -6.62 0.59 -20.23
CA GLY A 29 -5.99 0.29 -21.52
C GLY A 29 -4.47 0.12 -21.43
N PHE A 30 -3.98 -0.54 -20.39
CA PHE A 30 -2.56 -0.91 -20.25
C PHE A 30 -2.40 -2.22 -19.47
N HIS A 31 -1.23 -2.83 -19.56
CA HIS A 31 -0.84 -4.01 -18.79
C HIS A 31 0.29 -3.65 -17.84
N LEU A 32 0.25 -4.18 -16.62
CA LEU A 32 1.35 -4.11 -15.66
C LEU A 32 2.09 -5.43 -15.69
N ARG A 33 3.42 -5.38 -15.82
CA ARG A 33 4.28 -6.57 -15.80
C ARG A 33 5.45 -6.39 -14.83
N VAL A 34 6.07 -7.51 -14.46
CA VAL A 34 7.42 -7.56 -13.90
C VAL A 34 8.26 -8.41 -14.84
N GLU A 35 9.42 -7.90 -15.24
CA GLU A 35 10.32 -8.56 -16.18
C GLU A 35 11.52 -9.16 -15.43
N LYS A 36 11.96 -10.35 -15.84
CA LYS A 36 13.06 -11.08 -15.18
C LYS A 36 14.34 -10.24 -15.27
N GLY A 37 14.97 -10.01 -14.11
CA GLY A 37 16.21 -9.22 -14.03
C GLY A 37 16.02 -7.70 -13.96
N CYS A 38 14.79 -7.20 -14.07
CA CYS A 38 14.46 -5.77 -13.99
C CYS A 38 13.81 -5.45 -12.63
N GLN A 39 14.29 -4.43 -11.92
CA GLN A 39 13.67 -4.00 -10.66
C GLN A 39 12.43 -3.15 -10.90
N GLY A 40 11.33 -3.44 -10.21
CA GLY A 40 10.09 -2.65 -10.24
C GLY A 40 9.10 -3.09 -11.30
N HIS A 41 8.11 -2.24 -11.58
CA HIS A 41 6.97 -2.58 -12.42
C HIS A 41 6.97 -1.78 -13.72
N ILE A 42 6.67 -2.46 -14.83
CA ILE A 42 6.70 -1.88 -16.17
C ILE A 42 5.31 -1.84 -16.79
N ILE A 43 5.03 -0.75 -17.50
CA ILE A 43 3.83 -0.57 -18.30
C ILE A 43 4.08 -1.15 -19.70
N ARG A 44 3.19 -2.05 -20.13
CA ARG A 44 3.20 -2.67 -21.45
C ARG A 44 1.80 -2.63 -22.05
N ASN A 45 1.70 -2.99 -23.33
CA ASN A 45 0.47 -3.10 -24.10
C ASN A 45 -0.47 -1.89 -23.92
N VAL A 46 0.08 -0.67 -23.92
CA VAL A 46 -0.71 0.55 -23.92
C VAL A 46 -1.56 0.58 -25.19
N VAL A 47 -2.88 0.62 -25.02
CA VAL A 47 -3.86 0.60 -26.10
C VAL A 47 -3.84 1.94 -26.83
N SER A 48 -3.62 1.90 -28.14
CA SER A 48 -3.62 3.11 -28.98
C SER A 48 -5.00 3.78 -28.97
N GLY A 49 -5.01 5.08 -28.75
CA GLY A 49 -6.18 5.91 -28.55
C GLY A 49 -6.92 5.67 -27.24
N GLY A 50 -6.44 4.77 -26.37
CA GLY A 50 -7.06 4.40 -25.09
C GLY A 50 -6.82 5.41 -23.96
N VAL A 51 -7.41 5.19 -22.79
CA VAL A 51 -7.32 6.10 -21.63
C VAL A 51 -5.86 6.36 -21.23
N ALA A 52 -5.05 5.30 -21.11
CA ALA A 52 -3.63 5.40 -20.76
C ALA A 52 -2.84 6.29 -21.73
N GLU A 53 -2.90 6.01 -23.04
CA GLU A 53 -2.14 6.75 -24.05
C GLU A 53 -2.56 8.23 -24.09
N ARG A 54 -3.89 8.51 -24.06
CA ARG A 54 -4.42 9.89 -24.06
C ARG A 54 -3.95 10.70 -22.84
N GLN A 55 -3.54 10.03 -21.76
CA GLN A 55 -3.05 10.66 -20.53
C GLN A 55 -1.52 10.57 -20.39
N GLY A 56 -0.82 10.27 -21.49
CA GLY A 56 0.63 10.32 -21.59
C GLY A 56 1.35 9.13 -20.96
N LEU A 57 0.66 8.00 -20.75
CA LEU A 57 1.30 6.75 -20.37
C LEU A 57 1.82 6.05 -21.62
N HIS A 58 3.06 5.56 -21.60
CA HIS A 58 3.71 4.94 -22.74
C HIS A 58 4.17 3.52 -22.44
N ASN A 59 4.29 2.70 -23.49
CA ASN A 59 4.94 1.39 -23.38
C ASN A 59 6.40 1.57 -22.96
N GLY A 60 6.82 0.82 -21.93
CA GLY A 60 8.16 0.91 -21.36
C GLY A 60 8.25 1.81 -20.13
N ASP A 61 7.22 2.60 -19.82
CA ASP A 61 7.19 3.41 -18.60
C ASP A 61 7.35 2.55 -17.35
N ARG A 62 8.16 3.03 -16.40
CA ARG A 62 8.41 2.39 -15.11
C ARG A 62 7.62 3.09 -14.03
N LEU A 63 6.85 2.31 -13.28
CA LEU A 63 5.94 2.82 -12.28
C LEU A 63 6.71 3.15 -11.00
N LEU A 64 6.61 4.40 -10.54
CA LEU A 64 7.19 4.88 -9.29
C LEU A 64 6.15 4.96 -8.17
N GLU A 65 4.96 5.47 -8.51
CA GLU A 65 3.86 5.59 -7.56
C GLU A 65 2.48 5.28 -8.15
N VAL A 66 1.58 4.81 -7.28
CA VAL A 66 0.14 4.72 -7.52
C VAL A 66 -0.56 5.55 -6.45
N ASN A 67 -1.33 6.57 -6.83
CA ASN A 67 -2.10 7.44 -5.92
C ASN A 67 -1.29 7.94 -4.71
N ASN A 68 -0.14 8.56 -4.99
CA ASN A 68 0.81 9.06 -3.98
C ASN A 68 1.50 7.99 -3.11
N CYS A 69 1.28 6.70 -3.35
CA CYS A 69 2.00 5.63 -2.67
C CYS A 69 3.19 5.16 -3.53
N TYR A 70 4.40 5.16 -2.95
CA TYR A 70 5.59 4.59 -3.59
C TYR A 70 5.48 3.08 -3.71
N ILE A 71 5.72 2.53 -4.91
CA ILE A 71 5.45 1.11 -5.21
C ILE A 71 6.64 0.34 -5.79
N VAL A 72 7.81 0.97 -5.99
CA VAL A 72 8.93 0.34 -6.72
C VAL A 72 9.37 -0.98 -6.10
N ASP A 73 9.40 -1.04 -4.77
CA ASP A 73 9.79 -2.23 -4.00
C ASP A 73 8.59 -3.03 -3.49
N ALA A 74 7.36 -2.66 -3.91
CA ALA A 74 6.15 -3.34 -3.47
C ALA A 74 5.96 -4.65 -4.25
N PRO A 75 5.32 -5.68 -3.65
CA PRO A 75 4.95 -6.88 -4.39
C PRO A 75 4.03 -6.55 -5.56
N HIS A 76 4.23 -7.21 -6.70
CA HIS A 76 3.44 -6.98 -7.91
C HIS A 76 1.93 -7.14 -7.70
N SER A 77 1.53 -8.12 -6.89
CA SER A 77 0.14 -8.33 -6.49
C SER A 77 -0.44 -7.15 -5.72
N GLU A 78 0.33 -6.53 -4.83
CA GLU A 78 -0.09 -5.34 -4.08
C GLU A 78 -0.26 -4.14 -5.00
N VAL A 79 0.68 -3.91 -5.92
CA VAL A 79 0.59 -2.81 -6.90
C VAL A 79 -0.62 -2.98 -7.79
N ALA A 80 -0.84 -4.19 -8.30
CA ALA A 80 -2.03 -4.49 -9.08
C ALA A 80 -3.31 -4.31 -8.28
N ARG A 81 -3.33 -4.74 -7.00
CA ARG A 81 -4.46 -4.51 -6.09
C ARG A 81 -4.73 -3.01 -5.94
N LYS A 82 -3.71 -2.19 -5.65
CA LYS A 82 -3.86 -0.73 -5.54
C LYS A 82 -4.44 -0.12 -6.81
N ILE A 83 -4.02 -0.57 -8.00
CA ILE A 83 -4.57 -0.09 -9.28
C ILE A 83 -6.02 -0.52 -9.46
N LYS A 84 -6.37 -1.79 -9.17
CA LYS A 84 -7.74 -2.33 -9.31
C LYS A 84 -8.73 -1.67 -8.35
N LEU A 85 -8.30 -1.33 -7.14
CA LEU A 85 -9.12 -0.65 -6.14
C LEU A 85 -9.46 0.80 -6.52
N ASN A 86 -8.81 1.33 -7.56
CA ASN A 86 -9.13 2.65 -8.07
C ASN A 86 -10.30 2.56 -9.04
N GLY A 87 -11.36 3.29 -8.73
CA GLY A 87 -12.60 3.30 -9.50
C GLY A 87 -12.39 3.87 -10.91
N GLN A 88 -12.81 5.12 -11.11
CA GLN A 88 -12.76 5.78 -12.42
C GLN A 88 -11.53 6.68 -12.61
N GLN A 89 -10.80 6.98 -11.53
CA GLN A 89 -9.63 7.88 -11.57
C GLN A 89 -8.41 7.22 -10.93
N LEU A 90 -7.27 7.29 -11.62
CA LEU A 90 -6.00 6.67 -11.24
C LEU A 90 -4.86 7.64 -11.51
N CYS A 91 -4.04 7.93 -10.50
CA CYS A 91 -2.84 8.75 -10.64
C CYS A 91 -1.60 7.87 -10.60
N LEU A 92 -0.84 7.87 -11.69
CA LEU A 92 0.41 7.14 -11.81
C LEU A 92 1.57 8.13 -11.92
N LEU A 93 2.59 7.98 -11.09
CA LEU A 93 3.87 8.64 -11.32
C LEU A 93 4.78 7.63 -11.99
N VAL A 94 5.25 7.95 -13.19
CA VAL A 94 6.11 7.08 -13.99
C VAL A 94 7.41 7.76 -14.35
N LEU A 95 8.42 6.95 -14.65
CA LEU A 95 9.66 7.38 -15.27
C LEU A 95 9.79 6.66 -16.61
N ASP A 96 10.38 7.33 -17.61
CA ASP A 96 10.71 6.66 -18.86
C ASP A 96 11.60 5.43 -18.61
N GLY A 97 11.40 4.36 -19.38
CA GLY A 97 12.10 3.09 -19.17
C GLY A 97 13.62 3.22 -19.25
N GLU A 98 14.14 3.98 -20.23
CA GLU A 98 15.58 4.16 -20.38
C GLU A 98 16.15 5.05 -19.28
N GLU A 99 15.43 6.10 -18.89
CA GLU A 99 15.82 6.96 -17.76
C GLU A 99 15.83 6.19 -16.45
N TYR A 100 14.86 5.30 -16.25
CA TYR A 100 14.77 4.44 -15.07
C TYR A 100 15.96 3.50 -14.98
N GLU A 101 16.28 2.77 -16.06
CA GLU A 101 17.42 1.84 -16.04
C GLU A 101 18.75 2.58 -15.88
N ARG A 102 18.86 3.79 -16.45
CA ARG A 102 20.01 4.66 -16.24
C ARG A 102 20.11 5.16 -14.79
N ALA A 103 18.98 5.48 -14.16
CA ALA A 103 18.93 5.90 -12.76
C ALA A 103 19.32 4.75 -11.82
N VAL A 104 18.78 3.55 -12.03
CA VAL A 104 19.08 2.34 -11.23
C VAL A 104 20.54 1.92 -11.40
N SER A 105 21.06 1.85 -12.63
CA SER A 105 22.45 1.44 -12.89
C SER A 105 23.49 2.38 -12.27
N ARG A 106 23.14 3.66 -12.11
CA ARG A 106 23.96 4.67 -11.42
C ARG A 106 23.73 4.72 -9.91
N GLY A 107 22.81 3.91 -9.38
CA GLY A 107 22.49 3.87 -7.95
C GLY A 107 21.74 5.09 -7.43
N HIS A 108 20.96 5.78 -8.28
CA HIS A 108 20.10 6.86 -7.82
C HIS A 108 19.02 6.34 -6.87
N ASP A 109 18.79 7.09 -5.78
CA ASP A 109 17.65 6.85 -4.90
C ASP A 109 16.35 7.34 -5.58
N LEU A 110 15.61 6.40 -6.17
CA LEU A 110 14.32 6.65 -6.81
C LEU A 110 13.28 7.20 -5.83
N ARG A 111 13.38 6.87 -4.53
CA ARG A 111 12.47 7.42 -3.51
C ARG A 111 12.81 8.89 -3.24
N ALA A 112 14.09 9.25 -3.19
CA ALA A 112 14.51 10.65 -3.13
C ALA A 112 14.07 11.44 -4.37
N LEU A 113 14.17 10.84 -5.57
CA LEU A 113 13.69 11.44 -6.81
C LEU A 113 12.19 11.77 -6.73
N VAL A 114 11.38 10.83 -6.25
CA VAL A 114 9.94 11.01 -6.07
C VAL A 114 9.64 12.11 -5.03
N ARG A 115 10.39 12.17 -3.92
CA ARG A 115 10.25 13.23 -2.91
C ARG A 115 10.57 14.61 -3.50
N ALA A 116 11.67 14.72 -4.24
CA ALA A 116 12.05 15.94 -4.93
C ALA A 116 10.98 16.38 -5.94
N TYR A 117 10.39 15.43 -6.68
CA TYR A 117 9.27 15.71 -7.57
C TYR A 117 8.05 16.27 -6.83
N LYS A 118 7.73 15.76 -5.64
CA LYS A 118 6.55 16.17 -4.86
C LYS A 118 6.69 17.51 -4.14
N ASP A 119 7.89 18.06 -4.05
CA ASP A 119 8.23 19.25 -3.26
C ASP A 119 8.04 18.98 -1.75
N GLU A 120 9.07 19.30 -0.96
CA GLU A 120 9.05 19.03 0.48
C GLU A 120 7.89 19.79 1.15
N GLY A 121 7.10 19.07 1.95
CA GLY A 121 5.98 19.65 2.71
C GLY A 121 4.61 19.60 2.04
N CYS A 122 4.43 19.00 0.86
CA CYS A 122 3.08 18.71 0.34
C CYS A 122 2.39 17.63 1.20
N LYS A 123 1.35 17.99 1.95
CA LYS A 123 0.62 17.07 2.84
C LYS A 123 -0.46 16.31 2.08
N LEU A 124 -0.68 15.05 2.48
CA LEU A 124 -1.77 14.25 1.96
C LEU A 124 -3.14 14.84 2.37
N PRO A 125 -4.16 14.71 1.50
CA PRO A 125 -5.52 15.09 1.85
C PRO A 125 -6.06 14.18 2.97
N ARG A 126 -7.09 14.65 3.68
CA ARG A 126 -7.75 13.93 4.77
C ARG A 126 -9.19 13.63 4.38
N LEU A 127 -9.59 12.37 4.49
CA LEU A 127 -10.98 11.96 4.32
C LEU A 127 -11.62 11.84 5.70
N CYS A 128 -12.38 12.86 6.09
CA CYS A 128 -12.94 12.98 7.43
C CYS A 128 -14.42 12.62 7.41
N HIS A 129 -14.83 11.70 8.29
CA HIS A 129 -16.24 11.47 8.57
C HIS A 129 -16.64 12.17 9.86
N ILE A 130 -17.61 13.07 9.75
CA ILE A 130 -18.08 13.94 10.82
C ILE A 130 -19.48 13.50 11.20
N SER A 131 -19.65 13.07 12.45
CA SER A 131 -20.96 12.76 13.02
C SER A 131 -21.47 13.97 13.82
N LYS A 132 -22.75 14.29 13.66
CA LYS A 132 -23.40 15.44 14.27
C LYS A 132 -23.43 15.28 15.79
N ASP A 133 -22.87 16.25 16.48
CA ASP A 133 -22.93 16.38 17.93
C ASP A 133 -24.19 17.15 18.35
N PRO A 134 -24.89 16.75 19.44
CA PRO A 134 -26.10 17.44 19.88
C PRO A 134 -25.91 18.93 20.23
N ALA A 135 -24.73 19.33 20.72
CA ALA A 135 -24.46 20.69 21.14
C ALA A 135 -23.93 21.58 20.01
N SER A 136 -22.99 21.06 19.21
CA SER A 136 -22.26 21.82 18.18
C SER A 136 -22.71 21.53 16.75
N GLY A 137 -23.66 20.60 16.56
CA GLY A 137 -24.04 20.12 15.24
C GLY A 137 -22.85 19.44 14.56
N LEU A 138 -22.62 19.74 13.28
CA LEU A 138 -21.41 19.28 12.59
C LEU A 138 -20.16 20.09 12.97
N GLY A 139 -20.33 21.27 13.60
CA GLY A 139 -19.21 22.14 13.99
C GLY A 139 -18.38 22.67 12.82
N ILE A 140 -18.94 22.72 11.61
CA ILE A 140 -18.24 23.10 10.38
C ILE A 140 -19.05 24.11 9.55
N ASN A 141 -18.35 25.04 8.92
CA ASN A 141 -18.94 25.96 7.95
C ASN A 141 -17.99 26.15 6.75
N PHE A 142 -18.59 26.28 5.56
CA PHE A 142 -17.88 26.45 4.30
C PHE A 142 -18.07 27.87 3.78
N THR A 143 -16.97 28.58 3.58
CA THR A 143 -16.97 29.94 3.04
C THR A 143 -16.43 29.92 1.62
N PRO A 144 -17.16 30.40 0.61
CA PRO A 144 -16.66 30.47 -0.76
C PRO A 144 -15.43 31.39 -0.83
N LEU A 145 -14.43 30.98 -1.59
CA LEU A 145 -13.23 31.79 -1.83
C LEU A 145 -13.41 32.68 -3.06
N GLU A 146 -12.99 33.93 -2.95
CA GLU A 146 -13.05 34.89 -4.07
C GLU A 146 -12.26 34.38 -5.28
N GLY A 147 -12.82 34.57 -6.48
CA GLY A 147 -12.16 34.23 -7.75
C GLY A 147 -12.10 32.75 -8.12
N GLY A 148 -12.67 31.83 -7.32
CA GLY A 148 -12.65 30.39 -7.60
C GLY A 148 -14.03 29.74 -7.58
N LYS A 149 -14.55 29.35 -8.75
CA LYS A 149 -15.76 28.49 -8.81
C LYS A 149 -15.45 27.15 -8.12
N GLY A 150 -16.34 26.71 -7.23
CA GLY A 150 -16.20 25.41 -6.57
C GLY A 150 -15.08 25.36 -5.52
N ARG A 151 -14.61 26.50 -5.00
CA ARG A 151 -13.57 26.57 -3.96
C ARG A 151 -14.13 27.12 -2.66
N PHE A 152 -13.89 26.39 -1.57
CA PHE A 152 -14.41 26.73 -0.25
C PHE A 152 -13.35 26.55 0.82
N SER A 153 -13.23 27.54 1.70
CA SER A 153 -12.47 27.42 2.94
C SER A 153 -13.34 26.86 4.05
N VAL A 154 -12.73 26.04 4.89
CA VAL A 154 -13.35 25.47 6.08
C VAL A 154 -13.09 26.38 7.28
N SER A 155 -14.17 26.67 8.00
CA SER A 155 -14.14 27.25 9.34
C SER A 155 -14.80 26.28 10.33
N LEU A 156 -14.29 26.25 11.56
CA LEU A 156 -14.66 25.26 12.57
C LEU A 156 -15.17 25.94 13.83
N VAL A 157 -16.08 25.25 14.50
CA VAL A 157 -16.43 25.52 15.90
C VAL A 157 -15.40 24.82 16.78
N THR A 158 -14.72 25.56 17.65
CA THR A 158 -13.72 25.01 18.59
C THR A 158 -14.34 23.94 19.47
N GLY A 159 -13.69 22.77 19.56
CA GLY A 159 -14.17 21.58 20.25
C GLY A 159 -15.34 20.86 19.55
N GLY A 160 -15.75 21.32 18.36
CA GLY A 160 -16.87 20.78 17.60
C GLY A 160 -16.56 19.43 16.94
N ALA A 161 -17.61 18.79 16.43
CA ALA A 161 -17.51 17.46 15.81
C ALA A 161 -16.50 17.39 14.65
N ALA A 162 -16.46 18.40 13.78
CA ALA A 162 -15.54 18.43 12.64
C ALA A 162 -14.06 18.50 13.04
N GLU A 163 -13.72 19.28 14.08
CA GLU A 163 -12.35 19.36 14.60
C GLU A 163 -11.93 17.99 15.19
N LYS A 164 -12.81 17.35 15.96
CA LYS A 164 -12.59 15.99 16.49
C LYS A 164 -12.44 14.93 15.41
N ALA A 165 -13.09 15.13 14.26
CA ALA A 165 -12.98 14.26 13.09
C ALA A 165 -11.72 14.53 12.23
N GLY A 166 -10.80 15.40 12.67
CA GLY A 166 -9.51 15.64 12.01
C GLY A 166 -9.52 16.72 10.94
N VAL A 167 -10.58 17.54 10.87
CA VAL A 167 -10.61 18.72 9.98
C VAL A 167 -9.85 19.87 10.65
N CYS A 168 -9.05 20.60 9.87
CA CYS A 168 -8.29 21.74 10.36
C CYS A 168 -8.90 23.07 9.92
N LYS A 169 -8.78 24.10 10.77
CA LYS A 169 -9.21 25.47 10.41
C LYS A 169 -8.39 25.97 9.22
N GLY A 170 -9.06 26.51 8.21
CA GLY A 170 -8.41 27.03 7.01
C GLY A 170 -8.20 26.00 5.91
N ASP A 171 -8.62 24.74 6.13
CA ASP A 171 -8.63 23.71 5.10
C ASP A 171 -9.48 24.11 3.87
N ARG A 172 -9.23 23.44 2.77
CA ARG A 172 -9.93 23.57 1.49
C ARG A 172 -10.80 22.34 1.29
N LEU A 173 -12.10 22.56 1.05
CA LEU A 173 -13.03 21.48 0.76
C LEU A 173 -12.89 21.05 -0.71
N VAL A 174 -12.59 19.77 -0.95
CA VAL A 174 -12.33 19.24 -2.30
C VAL A 174 -13.42 18.27 -2.77
N TRP A 175 -13.93 17.45 -1.86
CA TRP A 175 -14.98 16.47 -2.18
C TRP A 175 -15.93 16.29 -0.98
N MET A 176 -17.19 15.92 -1.25
CA MET A 176 -18.21 15.75 -0.23
C MET A 176 -19.24 14.69 -0.67
N ASN A 177 -19.44 13.66 0.15
CA ASN A 177 -20.45 12.61 -0.03
C ASN A 177 -20.62 12.11 -1.48
N GLY A 178 -19.52 11.71 -2.12
CA GLY A 178 -19.53 11.16 -3.48
C GLY A 178 -19.30 12.18 -4.60
N ALA A 179 -19.30 13.49 -4.32
CA ALA A 179 -19.17 14.52 -5.35
C ALA A 179 -17.94 15.43 -5.18
N MET A 180 -17.26 15.72 -6.29
CA MET A 180 -16.20 16.73 -6.33
C MET A 180 -16.80 18.12 -6.18
N VAL A 181 -16.23 18.94 -5.29
CA VAL A 181 -16.77 20.27 -4.98
C VAL A 181 -16.49 21.28 -6.11
N SER A 182 -15.45 21.05 -6.91
CA SER A 182 -15.16 21.82 -8.13
C SER A 182 -16.34 21.87 -9.11
N ASP A 183 -17.17 20.83 -9.11
CA ASP A 183 -18.27 20.66 -10.07
C ASP A 183 -19.59 21.20 -9.52
N LEU A 184 -19.60 21.62 -8.25
CA LEU A 184 -20.79 22.07 -7.54
C LEU A 184 -20.93 23.60 -7.58
N THR A 185 -22.18 24.05 -7.71
CA THR A 185 -22.54 25.44 -7.40
C THR A 185 -22.65 25.64 -5.89
N HIS A 186 -22.54 26.88 -5.42
CA HIS A 186 -22.78 27.21 -4.00
C HIS A 186 -24.15 26.72 -3.51
N SER A 187 -25.19 26.84 -4.36
CA SER A 187 -26.53 26.36 -4.04
C SER A 187 -26.62 24.83 -4.03
N ALA A 188 -25.88 24.12 -4.89
CA ALA A 188 -25.79 22.66 -4.85
C ALA A 188 -25.10 22.19 -3.56
N LEU A 189 -23.96 22.79 -3.19
CA LEU A 189 -23.26 22.49 -1.94
C LEU A 189 -24.16 22.73 -0.72
N SER A 190 -24.86 23.86 -0.69
CA SER A 190 -25.79 24.19 0.40
C SER A 190 -26.95 23.19 0.49
N ARG A 191 -27.48 22.72 -0.65
CA ARG A 191 -28.52 21.67 -0.67
C ARG A 191 -27.99 20.33 -0.17
N MET A 192 -26.77 19.97 -0.55
CA MET A 192 -26.14 18.75 -0.05
C MET A 192 -25.93 18.83 1.46
N MET A 193 -25.42 19.94 1.99
CA MET A 193 -25.29 20.17 3.44
C MET A 193 -26.63 20.05 4.18
N LYS A 194 -27.73 20.57 3.61
CA LYS A 194 -29.07 20.43 4.20
C LYS A 194 -29.61 18.99 4.14
N LYS A 195 -29.20 18.21 3.15
CA LYS A 195 -29.54 16.79 3.01
C LYS A 195 -28.67 15.89 3.89
N CYS A 196 -27.47 16.35 4.27
CA CYS A 196 -26.64 15.65 5.24
C CYS A 196 -27.42 15.60 6.56
N GLY A 197 -27.82 14.40 6.96
CA GLY A 197 -28.60 14.19 8.17
C GLY A 197 -27.73 14.34 9.42
N ASN A 198 -27.41 13.20 10.04
CA ASN A 198 -26.61 13.17 11.25
C ASN A 198 -25.11 12.98 10.99
N HIS A 199 -24.68 12.92 9.73
CA HIS A 199 -23.27 12.75 9.40
C HIS A 199 -22.95 13.27 7.99
N ILE A 200 -21.66 13.46 7.74
CA ILE A 200 -21.11 13.86 6.45
C ILE A 200 -19.68 13.31 6.32
N THR A 201 -19.29 12.90 5.12
CA THR A 201 -17.91 12.53 4.80
C THR A 201 -17.34 13.52 3.79
N ILE A 202 -16.21 14.16 4.13
CA ILE A 202 -15.59 15.19 3.31
C ILE A 202 -14.10 14.91 3.08
N LEU A 203 -13.60 15.36 1.93
CA LEU A 203 -12.19 15.40 1.62
C LEU A 203 -11.68 16.83 1.77
N VAL A 204 -10.66 17.00 2.60
CA VAL A 204 -10.05 18.31 2.87
C VAL A 204 -8.54 18.26 2.72
N VAL A 205 -7.95 19.39 2.38
CA VAL A 205 -6.50 19.59 2.29
C VAL A 205 -6.15 20.98 2.82
N ASP A 206 -4.95 21.19 3.36
CA ASP A 206 -4.56 22.55 3.76
C ASP A 206 -4.34 23.45 2.53
N SER A 207 -4.37 24.76 2.72
CA SER A 207 -4.28 25.72 1.61
C SER A 207 -2.95 25.71 0.87
N GLU A 208 -1.84 25.36 1.51
CA GLU A 208 -0.52 25.35 0.86
C GLU A 208 -0.41 24.12 -0.04
N SER A 209 -0.78 22.95 0.50
CA SER A 209 -0.82 21.70 -0.26
C SER A 209 -1.82 21.78 -1.42
N GLU A 210 -3.02 22.37 -1.24
CA GLU A 210 -3.97 22.60 -2.34
C GLU A 210 -3.31 23.32 -3.52
N GLN A 211 -2.56 24.40 -3.24
CA GLN A 211 -1.87 25.17 -4.27
C GLN A 211 -0.80 24.34 -4.97
N LYS A 212 -0.02 23.54 -4.23
CA LYS A 212 0.99 22.62 -4.81
C LYS A 212 0.33 21.58 -5.72
N TYR A 213 -0.76 20.94 -5.28
CA TYR A 213 -1.54 20.00 -6.10
C TYR A 213 -2.05 20.67 -7.39
N MET A 214 -2.61 21.89 -7.29
CA MET A 214 -3.11 22.64 -8.44
C MET A 214 -2.01 23.05 -9.42
N GLN A 215 -0.88 23.57 -8.93
CA GLN A 215 0.27 23.96 -9.76
C GLN A 215 0.81 22.77 -10.56
N LYS A 216 0.85 21.59 -9.94
CA LYS A 216 1.30 20.34 -10.57
C LYS A 216 0.20 19.61 -11.35
N ARG A 217 -1.02 20.15 -11.37
CA ARG A 217 -2.21 19.53 -12.00
C ARG A 217 -2.48 18.10 -11.50
N ILE A 218 -2.10 17.81 -10.26
CA ILE A 218 -2.41 16.55 -9.59
C ILE A 218 -3.82 16.67 -9.00
N PRO A 219 -4.77 15.77 -9.33
CA PRO A 219 -6.08 15.77 -8.71
C PRO A 219 -5.99 15.31 -7.25
N ILE A 220 -6.86 15.85 -6.41
CA ILE A 220 -6.95 15.46 -5.00
C ILE A 220 -8.12 14.49 -4.88
N LEU A 221 -7.81 13.21 -4.68
CA LEU A 221 -8.78 12.12 -4.69
C LEU A 221 -8.91 11.47 -3.30
N PRO A 222 -10.10 10.93 -2.94
CA PRO A 222 -10.26 10.17 -1.70
C PRO A 222 -9.30 8.99 -1.58
N THR A 223 -8.91 8.37 -2.70
CA THR A 223 -7.97 7.24 -2.74
C THR A 223 -6.55 7.58 -2.30
N MET A 224 -6.19 8.87 -2.26
CA MET A 224 -4.89 9.38 -1.82
C MET A 224 -4.92 9.89 -0.37
N ALA A 225 -6.09 9.78 0.27
CA ALA A 225 -6.37 10.47 1.52
C ALA A 225 -6.08 9.60 2.73
N VAL A 226 -5.62 10.25 3.80
CA VAL A 226 -5.53 9.63 5.11
C VAL A 226 -6.94 9.60 5.72
N PRO A 227 -7.49 8.41 6.06
CA PRO A 227 -8.82 8.30 6.60
C PRO A 227 -8.86 8.81 8.05
N HIS A 228 -9.86 9.61 8.39
CA HIS A 228 -10.07 10.13 9.74
C HIS A 228 -11.51 9.86 10.18
N ASN A 229 -11.64 9.19 11.34
CA ASN A 229 -12.92 8.94 12.00
C ASN A 229 -13.98 8.23 11.12
N LEU A 230 -13.57 7.44 10.11
CA LEU A 230 -14.54 6.70 9.31
C LEU A 230 -15.17 5.58 10.16
N PRO A 231 -16.49 5.40 10.10
CA PRO A 231 -17.23 4.57 11.05
C PRO A 231 -17.11 3.06 10.79
N TYR A 232 -16.65 2.67 9.60
CA TYR A 232 -16.55 1.28 9.18
C TYR A 232 -15.21 1.02 8.52
N ARG A 233 -14.63 -0.14 8.81
CA ARG A 233 -13.36 -0.62 8.26
C ARG A 233 -13.54 -2.03 7.73
N ALA A 234 -12.91 -2.31 6.60
CA ALA A 234 -12.71 -3.69 6.19
C ALA A 234 -11.61 -4.29 7.08
N ARG A 235 -11.81 -5.53 7.53
CA ARG A 235 -10.86 -6.23 8.39
C ARG A 235 -10.27 -7.42 7.66
N LYS A 236 -8.97 -7.63 7.82
CA LYS A 236 -8.26 -8.76 7.24
C LYS A 236 -8.04 -9.83 8.31
N LEU A 237 -8.74 -10.94 8.15
CA LEU A 237 -8.69 -12.08 9.05
C LEU A 237 -7.67 -13.08 8.53
N HIS A 238 -6.78 -13.54 9.40
CA HIS A 238 -5.82 -14.60 9.10
C HIS A 238 -6.23 -15.89 9.83
N LEU A 239 -6.62 -16.91 9.07
CA LEU A 239 -7.09 -18.17 9.62
C LEU A 239 -6.07 -19.27 9.33
N VAL A 240 -5.83 -20.11 10.34
CA VAL A 240 -5.04 -21.34 10.23
C VAL A 240 -5.98 -22.51 10.47
N SER A 241 -6.11 -23.40 9.49
CA SER A 241 -7.04 -24.52 9.51
C SER A 241 -6.84 -25.43 10.74
N GLY A 242 -7.93 -25.86 11.38
CA GLY A 242 -7.91 -26.90 12.40
C GLY A 242 -8.05 -28.30 11.81
N SER A 243 -8.19 -29.31 12.68
CA SER A 243 -8.57 -30.67 12.25
C SER A 243 -9.92 -30.72 11.52
N GLU A 244 -10.83 -29.82 11.89
CA GLU A 244 -12.18 -29.68 11.32
C GLU A 244 -12.29 -28.55 10.29
N GLY A 245 -11.16 -28.07 9.76
CA GLY A 245 -11.13 -26.93 8.84
C GLY A 245 -11.14 -25.57 9.56
N TYR A 246 -11.69 -24.55 8.89
CA TYR A 246 -11.70 -23.17 9.40
C TYR A 246 -12.86 -22.85 10.37
N GLY A 247 -13.91 -23.67 10.37
CA GLY A 247 -15.07 -23.57 11.27
C GLY A 247 -16.00 -22.38 11.03
N PHE A 248 -16.30 -22.10 9.75
CA PHE A 248 -17.33 -21.16 9.32
C PHE A 248 -18.06 -21.68 8.08
N LEU A 249 -19.25 -21.15 7.81
CA LEU A 249 -20.01 -21.39 6.60
C LEU A 249 -20.02 -20.15 5.70
N LEU A 250 -19.76 -20.35 4.41
CA LEU A 250 -19.93 -19.31 3.40
C LEU A 250 -21.29 -19.48 2.72
N ARG A 251 -22.16 -18.47 2.79
CA ARG A 251 -23.47 -18.47 2.12
C ARG A 251 -23.55 -17.38 1.06
N LEU A 252 -24.29 -17.67 -0.01
CA LEU A 252 -24.70 -16.65 -0.97
C LEU A 252 -26.10 -16.14 -0.59
N GLU A 253 -26.20 -14.90 -0.12
CA GLU A 253 -27.47 -14.29 0.30
C GLU A 253 -27.86 -13.15 -0.64
N LYS A 254 -29.17 -12.98 -0.89
CA LYS A 254 -29.72 -11.89 -1.72
C LYS A 254 -30.18 -10.75 -0.83
N SER A 255 -29.72 -9.53 -1.12
CA SER A 255 -30.23 -8.32 -0.50
C SER A 255 -31.63 -7.98 -1.00
N PRO A 256 -32.37 -7.09 -0.30
CA PRO A 256 -33.64 -6.54 -0.79
C PRO A 256 -33.55 -5.85 -2.15
N SER A 257 -32.36 -5.35 -2.52
CA SER A 257 -32.08 -4.75 -3.83
C SER A 257 -31.82 -5.78 -4.94
N GLY A 258 -31.84 -7.08 -4.64
CA GLY A 258 -31.57 -8.16 -5.58
C GLY A 258 -30.09 -8.45 -5.81
N ARG A 259 -29.18 -7.70 -5.17
CA ARG A 259 -27.73 -7.97 -5.22
C ARG A 259 -27.41 -9.18 -4.34
N THR A 260 -26.54 -10.06 -4.83
CA THR A 260 -26.06 -11.21 -4.07
C THR A 260 -24.75 -10.90 -3.39
N TYR A 261 -24.61 -11.32 -2.13
CA TYR A 261 -23.38 -11.17 -1.37
C TYR A 261 -22.97 -12.51 -0.74
N HIS A 262 -21.66 -12.70 -0.64
CA HIS A 262 -21.07 -13.80 0.09
C HIS A 262 -20.96 -13.43 1.56
N ILE A 263 -21.69 -14.15 2.41
CA ILE A 263 -21.84 -13.88 3.84
C ILE A 263 -21.25 -15.01 4.67
N LEU A 264 -20.49 -14.64 5.70
CA LEU A 264 -19.91 -15.54 6.68
C LEU A 264 -20.96 -15.83 7.76
N ARG A 265 -21.24 -17.12 7.98
CA ARG A 265 -22.29 -17.60 8.90
C ARG A 265 -21.79 -18.75 9.75
N ASP A 266 -22.55 -19.04 10.81
CA ASP A 266 -22.49 -20.29 11.57
C ASP A 266 -21.06 -20.63 12.01
N MET A 267 -20.44 -19.75 12.80
CA MET A 267 -19.09 -19.98 13.31
C MET A 267 -19.09 -21.02 14.42
N ASP A 268 -18.27 -22.05 14.26
CA ASP A 268 -18.13 -23.09 15.27
C ASP A 268 -17.40 -22.53 16.49
N LYS A 269 -17.90 -22.87 17.69
CA LYS A 269 -17.29 -22.42 18.95
C LYS A 269 -15.87 -22.95 19.09
N GLY A 270 -14.93 -22.05 19.37
CA GLY A 270 -13.51 -22.33 19.49
C GLY A 270 -12.83 -22.61 18.16
N SER A 271 -13.46 -22.34 17.02
CA SER A 271 -12.86 -22.53 15.69
C SER A 271 -11.76 -21.52 15.37
N PRO A 272 -10.92 -21.78 14.34
CA PRO A 272 -10.02 -20.76 13.81
C PRO A 272 -10.73 -19.46 13.41
N ALA A 273 -11.93 -19.55 12.83
CA ALA A 273 -12.72 -18.38 12.44
C ALA A 273 -13.14 -17.53 13.64
N GLU A 274 -13.70 -18.15 14.68
CA GLU A 274 -14.11 -17.43 15.90
C GLU A 274 -12.88 -16.79 16.58
N ARG A 275 -11.76 -17.53 16.68
CA ARG A 275 -10.51 -17.00 17.26
C ARG A 275 -9.90 -15.85 16.47
N ALA A 276 -10.12 -15.81 15.16
CA ALA A 276 -9.69 -14.71 14.30
C ALA A 276 -10.59 -13.46 14.43
N GLY A 277 -11.65 -13.50 15.23
CA GLY A 277 -12.59 -12.38 15.38
C GLY A 277 -13.53 -12.23 14.19
N MET A 278 -13.79 -13.32 13.45
CA MET A 278 -14.84 -13.32 12.43
C MET A 278 -16.20 -13.07 13.10
N CYS A 279 -17.07 -12.30 12.45
CA CYS A 279 -18.41 -12.00 12.94
C CYS A 279 -19.48 -12.59 12.00
N ASP A 280 -20.52 -13.18 12.58
CA ASP A 280 -21.66 -13.73 11.81
C ASP A 280 -22.40 -12.60 11.09
N GLY A 281 -22.69 -12.81 9.81
CA GLY A 281 -23.38 -11.83 8.97
C GLY A 281 -22.44 -10.85 8.25
N GLU A 282 -21.12 -10.97 8.40
CA GLU A 282 -20.16 -10.16 7.63
C GLU A 282 -20.05 -10.61 6.18
N LEU A 283 -19.80 -9.62 5.32
CA LEU A 283 -19.63 -9.78 3.88
C LEU A 283 -18.17 -10.05 3.57
N LEU A 284 -17.93 -11.05 2.72
CA LEU A 284 -16.60 -11.35 2.20
C LEU A 284 -16.27 -10.41 1.02
N LEU A 285 -15.12 -9.74 1.09
CA LEU A 285 -14.61 -8.84 0.06
C LEU A 285 -13.43 -9.42 -0.72
N GLU A 286 -12.49 -10.09 -0.04
CA GLU A 286 -11.32 -10.69 -0.68
C GLU A 286 -10.99 -12.06 -0.05
N VAL A 287 -10.41 -12.95 -0.86
CA VAL A 287 -9.73 -14.17 -0.40
C VAL A 287 -8.29 -14.12 -0.88
N ASN A 288 -7.34 -14.18 0.05
CA ASN A 288 -5.89 -14.05 -0.18
C ASN A 288 -5.50 -12.79 -0.96
N GLY A 289 -6.20 -11.68 -0.70
CA GLY A 289 -5.96 -10.39 -1.37
C GLY A 289 -6.55 -10.27 -2.78
N GLU A 290 -7.33 -11.27 -3.23
CA GLU A 290 -8.06 -11.21 -4.49
C GLU A 290 -9.55 -10.98 -4.24
N SER A 291 -10.11 -9.96 -4.90
CA SER A 291 -11.53 -9.60 -4.81
C SER A 291 -12.44 -10.76 -5.20
N VAL A 292 -13.58 -10.88 -4.49
CA VAL A 292 -14.63 -11.86 -4.78
C VAL A 292 -15.82 -11.28 -5.55
N GLU A 293 -15.83 -9.98 -5.82
CA GLU A 293 -16.99 -9.27 -6.39
C GLU A 293 -17.48 -9.85 -7.73
N SER A 294 -16.55 -10.26 -8.59
CA SER A 294 -16.86 -10.80 -9.92
C SER A 294 -16.90 -12.34 -9.98
N LEU A 295 -16.71 -13.03 -8.86
CA LEU A 295 -16.57 -14.48 -8.83
C LEU A 295 -17.89 -15.17 -8.48
N LYS A 296 -18.05 -16.38 -9.00
CA LYS A 296 -19.17 -17.26 -8.62
C LYS A 296 -18.93 -17.87 -7.25
N HIS A 297 -20.00 -18.34 -6.64
CA HIS A 297 -19.95 -18.95 -5.31
C HIS A 297 -19.00 -20.14 -5.26
N GLU A 298 -19.08 -21.04 -6.24
CA GLU A 298 -18.22 -22.23 -6.30
C GLU A 298 -16.73 -21.85 -6.43
N GLU A 299 -16.40 -20.85 -7.25
CA GLU A 299 -15.03 -20.37 -7.46
C GLU A 299 -14.41 -19.81 -6.16
N ILE A 300 -15.21 -19.11 -5.35
CA ILE A 300 -14.77 -18.58 -4.06
C ILE A 300 -14.55 -19.71 -3.05
N VAL A 301 -15.48 -20.67 -3.01
CA VAL A 301 -15.36 -21.87 -2.16
C VAL A 301 -14.10 -22.65 -2.52
N ASP A 302 -13.84 -22.85 -3.81
CA ASP A 302 -12.65 -23.53 -4.29
C ASP A 302 -11.39 -22.76 -3.91
N ARG A 303 -11.37 -21.43 -4.05
CA ARG A 303 -10.23 -20.60 -3.62
C ARG A 303 -9.93 -20.75 -2.13
N VAL A 304 -10.95 -20.74 -1.27
CA VAL A 304 -10.77 -20.96 0.18
C VAL A 304 -10.23 -22.36 0.47
N ARG A 305 -10.77 -23.39 -0.20
CA ARG A 305 -10.32 -24.79 -0.02
C ARG A 305 -8.89 -25.03 -0.51
N LEU A 306 -8.55 -24.48 -1.68
CA LEU A 306 -7.22 -24.58 -2.27
C LEU A 306 -6.15 -23.79 -1.51
N SER A 307 -6.56 -22.88 -0.61
CA SER A 307 -5.63 -22.18 0.30
C SER A 307 -4.95 -23.13 1.30
N GLY A 308 -5.51 -24.33 1.50
CA GLY A 308 -4.89 -25.38 2.32
C GLY A 308 -4.94 -25.05 3.81
N GLN A 309 -3.77 -24.88 4.42
CA GLN A 309 -3.63 -24.74 5.87
C GLN A 309 -3.84 -23.29 6.36
N GLN A 310 -3.69 -22.29 5.48
CA GLN A 310 -3.80 -20.89 5.84
C GLN A 310 -4.62 -20.13 4.80
N VAL A 311 -5.52 -19.25 5.24
CA VAL A 311 -6.28 -18.36 4.36
C VAL A 311 -6.37 -16.97 4.97
N SER A 312 -6.29 -15.95 4.13
CA SER A 312 -6.57 -14.57 4.50
C SER A 312 -7.90 -14.14 3.90
N LEU A 313 -8.83 -13.66 4.73
CA LEU A 313 -10.16 -13.22 4.30
C LEU A 313 -10.33 -11.75 4.67
N THR A 314 -10.69 -10.90 3.71
CA THR A 314 -11.03 -9.50 4.00
C THR A 314 -12.55 -9.38 4.11
N THR A 315 -13.07 -8.90 5.24
CA THR A 315 -14.51 -8.84 5.53
C THR A 315 -14.97 -7.42 5.87
N ILE A 316 -16.26 -7.16 5.73
CA ILE A 316 -16.90 -5.93 6.21
C ILE A 316 -18.33 -6.18 6.65
N THR A 317 -18.84 -5.34 7.55
CA THR A 317 -20.26 -5.34 7.90
C THR A 317 -21.14 -4.90 6.73
N PRO A 318 -22.42 -5.34 6.67
CA PRO A 318 -23.37 -4.86 5.67
C PRO A 318 -23.55 -3.34 5.67
N GLN A 319 -23.61 -2.71 6.85
CA GLN A 319 -23.72 -1.26 6.98
C GLN A 319 -22.45 -0.57 6.47
N GLY A 320 -21.28 -1.18 6.67
CA GLY A 320 -20.01 -0.68 6.16
C GLY A 320 -19.95 -0.69 4.63
N LEU A 321 -20.36 -1.79 3.99
CA LEU A 321 -20.40 -1.84 2.53
C LEU A 321 -21.38 -0.79 1.96
N GLU A 322 -22.55 -0.63 2.58
CA GLU A 322 -23.52 0.39 2.16
C GLU A 322 -22.93 1.80 2.28
N PHE A 323 -22.26 2.11 3.40
CA PHE A 323 -21.58 3.38 3.60
C PHE A 323 -20.58 3.69 2.48
N TYR A 324 -19.67 2.76 2.15
CA TYR A 324 -18.69 2.96 1.09
C TYR A 324 -19.32 3.04 -0.30
N THR A 325 -20.36 2.23 -0.55
CA THR A 325 -21.13 2.26 -1.80
C THR A 325 -21.78 3.63 -2.02
N GLN A 326 -22.38 4.22 -0.98
CA GLN A 326 -22.98 5.56 -1.06
C GLN A 326 -21.94 6.66 -1.34
N LEU A 327 -20.69 6.45 -0.91
CA LEU A 327 -19.58 7.36 -1.21
C LEU A 327 -18.94 7.10 -2.58
N GLY A 328 -19.29 6.02 -3.28
CA GLY A 328 -18.61 5.60 -4.51
C GLY A 328 -17.15 5.20 -4.27
N LEU A 329 -16.85 4.67 -3.08
CA LEU A 329 -15.50 4.25 -2.68
C LEU A 329 -15.49 2.73 -2.44
N SER A 330 -14.33 2.10 -2.64
CA SER A 330 -14.13 0.71 -2.23
C SER A 330 -13.77 0.68 -0.74
N PRO A 331 -14.39 -0.20 0.08
CA PRO A 331 -13.99 -0.39 1.47
C PRO A 331 -12.53 -0.83 1.64
N LEU A 332 -11.97 -1.48 0.62
CA LEU A 332 -10.61 -2.01 0.62
C LEU A 332 -9.53 -0.91 0.56
N LEU A 333 -9.90 0.33 0.23
CA LEU A 333 -9.00 1.49 0.25
C LEU A 333 -8.47 1.82 1.65
N TYR A 334 -9.26 1.52 2.67
CA TYR A 334 -8.95 1.81 4.08
C TYR A 334 -9.03 0.54 4.94
N CYS A 335 -8.69 -0.61 4.34
CA CYS A 335 -8.54 -1.86 5.06
C CYS A 335 -7.29 -1.77 5.95
N GLU A 336 -7.44 -2.17 7.21
CA GLU A 336 -6.28 -2.36 8.09
C GLU A 336 -5.67 -3.73 7.84
N ASP A 337 -4.35 -3.78 7.72
CA ASP A 337 -3.61 -4.96 8.14
C ASP A 337 -3.52 -4.85 9.67
N GLU A 338 -3.85 -5.91 10.40
CA GLU A 338 -3.88 -6.06 11.89
C GLU A 338 -2.49 -5.84 12.54
N ALA A 339 -1.85 -4.72 12.24
CA ALA A 339 -0.63 -4.19 12.85
C ALA A 339 -0.86 -2.82 13.49
N ALA A 340 -2.06 -2.22 13.36
CA ALA A 340 -2.27 -0.81 13.66
C ALA A 340 -3.16 -0.49 14.89
N GLU A 341 -3.87 -1.44 15.49
CA GLU A 341 -4.88 -1.11 16.53
C GLU A 341 -4.58 -1.58 17.98
N ASN A 342 -3.44 -2.20 18.26
CA ASN A 342 -3.05 -2.55 19.65
C ASN A 342 -2.13 -1.53 20.35
N GLU A 343 -2.14 -0.25 19.94
CA GLU A 343 -1.35 0.83 20.57
C GLU A 343 -2.18 1.95 21.20
N LYS A 344 -3.41 1.66 21.65
CA LYS A 344 -4.16 2.56 22.53
C LYS A 344 -4.63 1.84 23.77
N ASP A 345 -3.69 1.54 24.66
CA ASP A 345 -3.87 1.62 26.13
C ASP A 345 -2.62 1.09 26.84
N SER A 346 -1.60 1.95 27.00
CA SER A 346 -0.65 1.92 28.11
C SER A 346 0.36 3.05 27.95
N SER A 347 -0.04 4.28 28.28
CA SER A 347 0.91 5.40 28.45
C SER A 347 1.35 5.50 29.91
N VAL A 348 2.59 5.07 30.18
CA VAL A 348 3.40 5.59 31.30
C VAL A 348 4.81 5.82 30.77
N PRO A 349 5.45 6.98 31.06
CA PRO A 349 6.64 7.43 30.35
C PRO A 349 7.92 6.85 30.97
N ALA A 350 8.88 6.44 30.14
CA ALA A 350 10.23 6.14 30.58
C ALA A 350 11.26 6.66 29.56
N SER A 351 11.79 7.84 29.90
CA SER A 351 13.17 8.31 29.81
C SER A 351 14.09 7.82 28.68
N ALA A 352 14.62 8.82 27.98
CA ALA A 352 15.71 8.77 27.02
C ALA A 352 16.92 7.95 27.46
N VAL A 353 17.42 7.10 26.55
CA VAL A 353 18.83 6.72 26.48
C VAL A 353 19.24 6.73 25.00
N GLU A 354 20.08 7.71 24.66
CA GLU A 354 20.81 7.76 23.39
C GLU A 354 21.71 6.53 23.26
N GLN A 355 21.68 5.85 22.10
CA GLN A 355 22.76 4.96 21.67
C GLN A 355 23.19 5.34 20.25
N SER A 356 24.50 5.59 20.15
CA SER A 356 25.26 6.01 18.96
C SER A 356 25.18 5.03 17.78
N PRO A 357 25.39 5.49 16.54
CA PRO A 357 25.36 4.64 15.34
C PRO A 357 26.49 3.58 15.35
N PRO A 358 26.26 2.34 14.83
CA PRO A 358 27.31 1.32 14.75
C PRO A 358 28.32 1.65 13.64
N LYS A 359 29.59 1.37 13.91
CA LYS A 359 30.74 1.50 12.98
C LYS A 359 30.56 0.62 11.74
N GLU A 360 30.66 1.23 10.56
CA GLU A 360 30.82 0.52 9.27
C GLU A 360 32.28 0.06 9.08
N MET A 361 32.49 -1.22 8.82
CA MET A 361 33.70 -1.74 8.20
C MET A 361 33.31 -2.88 7.24
N ASP A 362 33.68 -2.72 5.96
CA ASP A 362 33.73 -3.77 4.93
C ASP A 362 32.42 -4.45 4.50
N GLY A 363 31.32 -3.67 4.39
CA GLY A 363 30.03 -4.16 3.86
C GLY A 363 29.30 -5.17 4.75
N LEU A 364 29.86 -5.48 5.92
CA LEU A 364 29.27 -6.32 6.96
C LEU A 364 28.56 -5.43 7.99
N ARG A 365 27.31 -5.77 8.30
CA ARG A 365 26.51 -5.12 9.34
C ARG A 365 26.17 -6.14 10.42
N LEU A 366 26.51 -5.83 11.67
CA LEU A 366 26.10 -6.62 12.82
C LEU A 366 24.80 -6.05 13.39
N CYS A 367 23.71 -6.79 13.22
CA CYS A 367 22.37 -6.42 13.67
C CYS A 367 22.00 -7.23 14.92
N SER A 368 21.83 -6.54 16.06
CA SER A 368 21.35 -7.16 17.29
C SER A 368 19.87 -6.89 17.45
N VAL A 369 19.04 -7.92 17.25
CA VAL A 369 17.58 -7.82 17.24
C VAL A 369 17.02 -8.35 18.55
N GLN A 370 16.25 -7.53 19.26
CA GLN A 370 15.45 -7.97 20.41
C GLN A 370 14.09 -8.46 19.94
N LYS A 371 13.59 -9.55 20.50
CA LYS A 371 12.30 -10.14 20.14
C LYS A 371 11.18 -9.26 20.67
N GLY A 372 10.39 -8.68 19.76
CA GLY A 372 9.15 -7.98 20.08
C GLY A 372 7.99 -8.95 20.34
N THR A 373 6.81 -8.39 20.56
CA THR A 373 5.57 -9.15 20.85
C THR A 373 5.18 -10.09 19.69
N LEU A 374 5.50 -9.73 18.45
CA LEU A 374 5.23 -10.50 17.23
C LEU A 374 6.47 -11.28 16.70
N GLY A 375 7.53 -11.37 17.50
CA GLY A 375 8.79 -12.02 17.10
C GLY A 375 9.88 -11.01 16.75
N PHE A 376 10.85 -11.41 15.94
CA PHE A 376 12.02 -10.56 15.65
C PHE A 376 11.77 -9.51 14.54
N GLY A 377 10.59 -9.49 13.90
CA GLY A 377 10.26 -8.51 12.88
C GLY A 377 11.05 -8.65 11.57
N PHE A 378 11.53 -9.86 11.26
CA PHE A 378 12.11 -10.20 9.97
C PHE A 378 11.83 -11.68 9.63
N ASN A 379 11.84 -12.01 8.34
CA ASN A 379 11.77 -13.38 7.83
C ASN A 379 13.06 -13.73 7.08
N LEU A 380 13.40 -15.02 7.11
CA LEU A 380 14.50 -15.59 6.35
C LEU A 380 13.96 -16.28 5.10
N GLY A 381 14.74 -16.27 4.03
CA GLY A 381 14.46 -17.00 2.81
C GLY A 381 15.72 -17.67 2.29
N CYS A 382 15.53 -18.67 1.42
CA CYS A 382 16.58 -19.29 0.63
C CYS A 382 16.08 -19.40 -0.83
N ILE A 383 16.99 -19.29 -1.80
CA ILE A 383 16.66 -19.54 -3.21
C ILE A 383 17.14 -20.96 -3.53
N PRO A 384 16.31 -21.84 -4.14
CA PRO A 384 16.67 -23.24 -4.41
C PRO A 384 17.95 -23.45 -5.25
N GLU A 385 18.43 -22.41 -5.93
CA GLU A 385 19.59 -22.43 -6.85
C GLU A 385 20.73 -21.49 -6.42
N SER A 386 20.66 -20.86 -5.23
CA SER A 386 21.76 -20.05 -4.72
C SER A 386 22.13 -20.39 -3.26
N PRO A 387 23.42 -20.59 -2.95
CA PRO A 387 23.87 -20.88 -1.59
C PRO A 387 23.82 -19.62 -0.71
N GLY A 388 23.05 -19.70 0.37
CA GLY A 388 22.95 -18.70 1.42
C GLY A 388 21.51 -18.43 1.87
N THR A 389 21.36 -18.10 3.15
CA THR A 389 20.09 -17.61 3.71
C THR A 389 20.08 -16.08 3.66
N PHE A 390 18.97 -15.46 3.26
CA PHE A 390 18.85 -14.00 3.19
C PHE A 390 17.62 -13.49 3.94
N ILE A 391 17.60 -12.20 4.26
CA ILE A 391 16.45 -11.52 4.84
C ILE A 391 15.39 -11.35 3.76
N SER A 392 14.34 -12.16 3.79
CA SER A 392 13.27 -12.16 2.78
C SER A 392 12.20 -11.09 3.05
N GLN A 393 12.06 -10.68 4.31
CA GLN A 393 11.12 -9.65 4.71
C GLN A 393 11.63 -8.97 5.99
N VAL A 394 11.37 -7.67 6.12
CA VAL A 394 11.54 -6.94 7.37
C VAL A 394 10.22 -6.23 7.65
N THR A 395 9.67 -6.41 8.84
CA THR A 395 8.44 -5.74 9.27
C THR A 395 8.74 -4.25 9.43
N PHE A 396 7.91 -3.41 8.81
CA PHE A 396 8.01 -1.96 8.94
C PHE A 396 7.85 -1.54 10.42
N ASP A 397 8.76 -0.72 10.92
CA ASP A 397 8.90 -0.31 12.32
C ASP A 397 9.05 -1.48 13.32
N GLY A 398 9.37 -2.67 12.81
CA GLY A 398 9.59 -3.87 13.61
C GLY A 398 11.02 -3.95 14.17
N PRO A 399 11.26 -4.82 15.18
CA PRO A 399 12.58 -4.92 15.82
C PRO A 399 13.74 -5.18 14.85
N GLY A 400 13.49 -5.95 13.78
CA GLY A 400 14.46 -6.22 12.72
C GLY A 400 14.88 -4.96 11.96
N GLN A 401 13.92 -4.07 11.63
CA GLN A 401 14.23 -2.81 10.94
C GLN A 401 14.98 -1.85 11.86
N CYS A 402 14.57 -1.74 13.13
CA CYS A 402 15.25 -0.90 14.12
C CYS A 402 16.70 -1.37 14.38
N ALA A 403 16.95 -2.67 14.27
CA ALA A 403 18.28 -3.26 14.36
C ALA A 403 19.13 -3.11 13.09
N GLY A 404 18.59 -2.50 12.03
CA GLY A 404 19.30 -2.21 10.78
C GLY A 404 19.27 -3.33 9.73
N LEU A 405 18.37 -4.32 9.86
CA LEU A 405 18.20 -5.34 8.82
C LEU A 405 17.51 -4.76 7.59
N VAL A 406 17.98 -5.14 6.41
CA VAL A 406 17.40 -4.74 5.13
C VAL A 406 16.99 -5.99 4.35
N VAL A 407 15.85 -5.91 3.65
CA VAL A 407 15.42 -6.99 2.76
C VAL A 407 16.47 -7.22 1.66
N GLY A 408 16.85 -8.47 1.46
CA GLY A 408 17.92 -8.86 0.53
C GLY A 408 19.31 -8.95 1.18
N ASP A 409 19.45 -8.63 2.46
CA ASP A 409 20.70 -8.88 3.18
C ASP A 409 20.99 -10.38 3.28
N VAL A 410 22.21 -10.80 2.96
CA VAL A 410 22.65 -12.20 3.12
C VAL A 410 23.15 -12.41 4.54
N VAL A 411 22.63 -13.43 5.21
CA VAL A 411 23.01 -13.78 6.58
C VAL A 411 24.29 -14.59 6.55
N MET A 412 25.35 -14.04 7.15
CA MET A 412 26.68 -14.65 7.24
C MET A 412 26.83 -15.42 8.55
N GLU A 413 26.35 -14.84 9.65
CA GLU A 413 26.38 -15.48 10.97
C GLU A 413 25.09 -15.27 11.77
N VAL A 414 24.73 -16.25 12.58
CA VAL A 414 23.67 -16.17 13.60
C VAL A 414 24.26 -16.51 14.96
N ASN A 415 24.17 -15.58 15.92
CA ASN A 415 24.71 -15.70 17.28
C ASN A 415 26.20 -16.09 17.31
N GLY A 416 26.98 -15.57 16.36
CA GLY A 416 28.42 -15.85 16.21
C GLY A 416 28.75 -17.20 15.58
N GLN A 417 27.77 -17.91 15.01
CA GLN A 417 28.00 -19.10 14.20
C GLN A 417 27.83 -18.78 12.70
N ASN A 418 28.81 -19.17 11.87
CA ASN A 418 28.69 -19.06 10.42
C ASN A 418 27.56 -19.95 9.88
N VAL A 419 26.75 -19.39 8.98
CA VAL A 419 25.57 -20.04 8.40
C VAL A 419 25.57 -20.08 6.87
N GLU A 420 26.66 -19.68 6.21
CA GLU A 420 26.72 -19.56 4.75
C GLU A 420 26.48 -20.89 4.01
N GLU A 421 26.84 -22.00 4.64
CA GLU A 421 26.69 -23.37 4.11
C GLU A 421 25.59 -24.18 4.81
N LYS A 422 24.81 -23.55 5.72
CA LYS A 422 23.70 -24.22 6.42
C LYS A 422 22.40 -24.10 5.62
N ASN A 423 21.55 -25.13 5.71
CA ASN A 423 20.20 -25.07 5.14
C ASN A 423 19.30 -24.12 5.95
N LEU A 424 18.18 -23.69 5.36
CA LEU A 424 17.28 -22.72 5.98
C LEU A 424 16.76 -23.20 7.35
N GLU A 425 16.45 -24.50 7.48
CA GLU A 425 15.95 -25.10 8.71
C GLU A 425 16.95 -24.98 9.87
N ASP A 426 18.23 -25.23 9.62
CA ASP A 426 19.31 -25.13 10.60
C ASP A 426 19.54 -23.66 11.01
N VAL A 427 19.45 -22.72 10.06
CA VAL A 427 19.55 -21.28 10.36
C VAL A 427 18.36 -20.83 11.21
N MET A 428 17.14 -21.28 10.88
CA MET A 428 15.95 -20.99 11.68
C MET A 428 16.04 -21.58 13.10
N MET A 429 16.71 -22.73 13.27
CA MET A 429 16.95 -23.32 14.58
C MET A 429 17.87 -22.42 15.43
N LEU A 430 18.97 -21.93 14.86
CA LEU A 430 19.90 -21.03 15.55
C LEU A 430 19.26 -19.69 15.97
N VAL A 431 18.35 -19.15 15.14
CA VAL A 431 17.59 -17.95 15.48
C VAL A 431 16.62 -18.23 16.65
N LYS A 432 16.03 -19.42 16.70
CA LYS A 432 15.11 -19.83 17.79
C LYS A 432 15.84 -20.08 19.11
N GLU A 433 17.06 -20.63 19.07
CA GLU A 433 17.89 -20.86 20.27
C GLU A 433 18.28 -19.56 20.99
N GLY A 434 18.37 -18.43 20.28
CA GLY A 434 18.63 -17.10 20.86
C GLY A 434 17.52 -16.58 21.79
N GLY A 435 16.35 -17.22 21.80
CA GLY A 435 15.28 -16.93 22.75
C GLY A 435 14.66 -15.54 22.55
N ARG A 436 15.12 -14.56 23.35
CA ARG A 436 14.63 -13.16 23.34
C ARG A 436 15.50 -12.20 22.54
N SER A 437 16.68 -12.61 22.09
CA SER A 437 17.57 -11.76 21.30
C SER A 437 18.33 -12.59 20.28
N VAL A 438 18.57 -12.05 19.09
CA VAL A 438 19.40 -12.68 18.07
C VAL A 438 20.40 -11.68 17.52
N SER A 439 21.66 -12.12 17.38
CA SER A 439 22.71 -11.35 16.72
C SER A 439 22.91 -11.90 15.31
N LEU A 440 22.77 -11.06 14.30
CA LEU A 440 22.94 -11.42 12.89
C LEU A 440 24.08 -10.63 12.30
N LEU A 441 25.08 -11.31 11.74
CA LEU A 441 26.05 -10.67 10.87
C LEU A 441 25.53 -10.79 9.44
N VAL A 442 25.22 -9.66 8.81
CA VAL A 442 24.64 -9.62 7.47
C VAL A 442 25.50 -8.84 6.49
N MET A 443 25.43 -9.20 5.21
CA MET A 443 26.13 -8.52 4.12
C MET A 443 25.15 -8.19 3.00
N ASP A 444 25.24 -6.98 2.45
CA ASP A 444 24.44 -6.60 1.29
C ASP A 444 24.71 -7.52 0.09
N THR A 445 23.66 -7.86 -0.66
CA THR A 445 23.73 -8.80 -1.80
C THR A 445 24.77 -8.40 -2.86
N THR A 446 25.00 -7.11 -3.11
CA THR A 446 26.00 -6.64 -4.08
C THR A 446 27.43 -6.94 -3.61
N HIS A 447 27.71 -6.79 -2.32
CA HIS A 447 29.00 -7.09 -1.71
C HIS A 447 29.21 -8.60 -1.61
N TYR A 448 28.17 -9.36 -1.24
CA TYR A 448 28.23 -10.83 -1.22
C TYR A 448 28.51 -11.42 -2.60
N LYS A 449 27.88 -10.91 -3.67
CA LYS A 449 28.17 -11.33 -5.06
C LYS A 449 29.58 -10.96 -5.52
N LYS A 450 30.09 -9.79 -5.13
CA LYS A 450 31.49 -9.41 -5.40
C LYS A 450 32.47 -10.34 -4.68
N LYS A 451 32.20 -10.68 -3.40
CA LYS A 451 32.98 -11.64 -2.61
C LYS A 451 32.99 -13.04 -3.25
N LYS A 452 31.84 -13.58 -3.68
CA LYS A 452 31.79 -14.90 -4.34
C LYS A 452 32.35 -14.93 -5.76
N LYS A 453 32.28 -13.82 -6.52
CA LYS A 453 32.95 -13.71 -7.84
C LYS A 453 34.47 -13.74 -7.76
N ILE A 454 35.05 -13.44 -6.59
CA ILE A 454 36.49 -13.58 -6.35
C ILE A 454 36.89 -15.05 -6.17
N ASP A 455 35.95 -15.93 -5.79
CA ASP A 455 36.21 -17.32 -5.37
C ASP A 455 35.79 -18.41 -6.38
N THR A 456 35.23 -18.10 -7.56
CA THR A 456 34.84 -19.14 -8.54
C THR A 456 35.05 -18.74 -10.00
N PRO A 457 35.72 -19.58 -10.84
CA PRO A 457 36.00 -19.26 -12.24
C PRO A 457 34.81 -19.57 -13.17
N ASN A 458 34.65 -18.71 -14.18
CA ASN A 458 33.57 -18.64 -15.19
C ASN A 458 33.13 -19.98 -15.81
N ILE A 459 31.82 -20.24 -15.84
CA ILE A 459 31.16 -21.06 -16.88
C ILE A 459 29.86 -20.36 -17.32
N GLU A 460 29.77 -20.07 -18.61
CA GLU A 460 28.60 -19.55 -19.31
C GLU A 460 27.54 -20.65 -19.49
N VAL A 461 26.26 -20.34 -19.27
CA VAL A 461 25.13 -21.16 -19.73
C VAL A 461 24.04 -20.25 -20.30
N THR A 462 23.56 -20.67 -21.48
CA THR A 462 22.61 -20.07 -22.41
C THR A 462 21.16 -19.98 -21.89
N ASP A 463 20.50 -18.88 -22.24
CA ASP A 463 19.08 -18.60 -22.03
C ASP A 463 18.14 -19.54 -22.81
N THR A 464 17.11 -20.05 -22.13
CA THR A 464 15.85 -20.48 -22.77
C THR A 464 14.68 -19.79 -22.10
N GLU A 465 13.76 -19.32 -22.95
CA GLU A 465 12.59 -18.51 -22.67
C GLU A 465 11.53 -19.25 -21.83
N GLU A 466 11.18 -18.69 -20.67
CA GLU A 466 9.88 -18.92 -20.00
C GLU A 466 9.39 -17.56 -19.49
N GLY A 467 8.53 -16.91 -20.26
CA GLY A 467 8.06 -15.55 -20.01
C GLY A 467 6.55 -15.44 -20.05
N ASP A 468 5.83 -16.11 -19.15
CA ASP A 468 4.35 -16.01 -19.10
C ASP A 468 3.74 -16.03 -17.68
N LYS A 469 4.53 -15.86 -16.62
CA LYS A 469 4.01 -16.10 -15.24
C LYS A 469 3.59 -14.86 -14.44
N TYR A 470 3.73 -13.63 -14.95
CA TYR A 470 3.51 -12.41 -14.16
C TYR A 470 2.95 -11.22 -14.96
N GLU A 471 1.93 -11.45 -15.79
CA GLU A 471 1.23 -10.39 -16.50
C GLU A 471 -0.14 -10.10 -15.88
N ILE A 472 -0.42 -8.83 -15.58
CA ILE A 472 -1.74 -8.38 -15.14
C ILE A 472 -2.29 -7.35 -16.12
N THR A 473 -3.44 -7.68 -16.67
CA THR A 473 -4.12 -6.91 -17.71
C THR A 473 -5.17 -5.96 -17.12
N PHE A 474 -5.17 -4.70 -17.56
CA PHE A 474 -6.19 -3.69 -17.23
C PHE A 474 -6.93 -3.24 -18.50
N LEU A 475 -7.52 -4.22 -19.19
CA LEU A 475 -8.35 -4.09 -20.42
C LEU A 475 -9.83 -3.83 -20.16
#